data_AF-A0A970IPT1-F1
#
_entry.id   AF-A0A970IPT1-F1
#
_cell.length_a   1.000
_cell.length_b   1.000
_cell.length_c   1.000
_cell.angle_alpha   90.00
_cell.angle_beta   90.00
_cell.angle_gamma   90.00
#
_symmetry.space_group_name_H-M   'P 1'
#
loop_
_entity.id
_entity.type
_entity.pdbx_description
1 polymer ?
#
loop_
_entity_poly.entity_id
_entity_poly.type
_entity_poly.pdbx_seq_one_letter_code
_entity_poly.pdbx_strand_id
1 'polypeptide(L)'
;SFEQGEYNSFHFSEEILSTARHKKSIRVSDRATLFNLLVGLDGFTVSTGVLSPALNGDRIVSIPLRSEEQIHVVWIAQRQARLSRQAEAYVSELRDVIRENGYEPEEL
;
A
#
# COMPACT_ATOMS: atom_id res chain seq x y z
N SER A 1 -11.81 3.14 -5.98
CA SER A 1 -12.89 2.15 -6.05
C SER A 1 -12.67 1.20 -7.22
N PHE A 2 -12.64 -0.10 -6.98
CA PHE A 2 -12.90 -1.08 -8.03
C PHE A 2 -14.33 -0.87 -8.55
N GLU A 3 -14.57 -1.08 -9.85
CA GLU A 3 -15.93 -1.04 -10.41
C GLU A 3 -16.71 -2.24 -9.90
N GLN A 4 -17.29 -2.12 -8.72
CA GLN A 4 -18.15 -3.16 -8.14
C GLN A 4 -19.49 -2.58 -7.74
N GLY A 5 -20.22 -2.03 -8.73
CA GLY A 5 -21.65 -1.73 -8.65
C GLY A 5 -22.09 -0.69 -7.60
N GLU A 6 -23.25 -0.07 -7.84
CA GLU A 6 -23.79 0.95 -6.94
C GLU A 6 -24.38 0.39 -5.63
N TYR A 7 -24.56 -0.93 -5.51
CA TYR A 7 -25.43 -1.50 -4.47
C TYR A 7 -24.73 -2.06 -3.22
N ASN A 8 -23.40 -2.15 -3.16
CA ASN A 8 -22.68 -2.68 -1.98
C ASN A 8 -21.32 -1.98 -1.71
N SER A 9 -21.09 -0.81 -2.30
CA SER A 9 -19.78 -0.13 -2.34
C SER A 9 -19.24 0.32 -0.98
N PHE A 10 -20.07 0.39 0.06
CA PHE A 10 -19.66 0.85 1.39
C PHE A 10 -18.73 -0.12 2.11
N HIS A 11 -19.09 -1.42 2.14
CA HIS A 11 -18.34 -2.43 2.90
C HIS A 11 -17.06 -2.90 2.21
N PHE A 12 -16.88 -2.53 0.94
CA PHE A 12 -15.73 -2.91 0.13
C PHE A 12 -14.91 -1.69 -0.30
N SER A 13 -15.17 -0.52 0.28
CA SER A 13 -14.35 0.66 0.00
C SER A 13 -12.99 0.50 0.67
N GLU A 14 -11.95 0.36 -0.14
CA GLU A 14 -10.55 0.44 0.31
C GLU A 14 -10.17 1.86 0.79
N GLU A 15 -11.04 2.86 0.57
CA GLU A 15 -10.82 4.23 1.01
C GLU A 15 -11.23 4.44 2.48
N ILE A 16 -10.26 4.83 3.32
CA ILE A 16 -10.40 5.08 4.76
C ILE A 16 -11.51 6.12 5.07
N LEU A 17 -11.74 7.08 4.17
CA LEU A 17 -12.71 8.17 4.34
C LEU A 17 -13.87 8.09 3.34
N SER A 18 -14.28 6.88 2.96
CA SER A 18 -15.38 6.64 2.00
C SER A 18 -16.70 7.33 2.33
N THR A 19 -16.91 7.70 3.60
CA THR A 19 -18.12 8.37 4.10
C THR A 19 -18.00 9.89 4.19
N ALA A 20 -16.79 10.43 4.01
CA ALA A 20 -16.54 11.86 4.06
C ALA A 20 -17.07 12.54 2.79
N ARG A 21 -17.67 13.72 2.94
CA ARG A 21 -18.11 14.53 1.79
C ARG A 21 -16.91 15.25 1.17
N HIS A 22 -16.58 14.88 -0.06
CA HIS A 22 -15.50 15.50 -0.83
C HIS A 22 -16.03 16.54 -1.82
N LYS A 23 -15.38 17.70 -1.93
CA LYS A 23 -15.74 18.75 -2.91
C LYS A 23 -15.37 18.35 -4.35
N LYS A 24 -14.32 17.55 -4.50
CA LYS A 24 -13.81 17.03 -5.77
C LYS A 24 -13.35 15.59 -5.54
N SER A 25 -13.58 14.72 -6.52
CA SER A 25 -13.09 13.34 -6.51
C SER A 25 -12.28 13.12 -7.79
N ILE A 26 -11.05 12.63 -7.62
CA ILE A 26 -10.13 12.30 -8.73
C ILE A 26 -9.79 10.82 -8.61
N ARG A 27 -10.06 10.05 -9.65
CA ARG A 27 -9.75 8.62 -9.71
C ARG A 27 -8.49 8.40 -10.53
N VAL A 28 -7.53 7.70 -9.96
CA VAL A 28 -6.29 7.27 -10.62
C VAL A 28 -6.17 5.76 -10.50
N SER A 29 -5.52 5.13 -11.48
CA SER A 29 -5.36 3.67 -11.55
C SER A 29 -3.93 3.19 -11.32
N ASP A 30 -2.96 4.10 -11.25
CA ASP A 30 -1.55 3.76 -11.05
C ASP A 30 -0.86 4.67 -10.02
N ARG A 31 0.20 4.14 -9.42
CA ARG A 31 0.96 4.79 -8.34
C ARG A 31 1.75 6.00 -8.82
N ALA A 32 2.26 6.01 -10.04
CA ALA A 32 3.06 7.11 -10.55
C ALA A 32 2.21 8.37 -10.76
N THR A 33 1.00 8.21 -11.31
CA THR A 33 0.02 9.29 -11.44
C THR A 33 -0.42 9.80 -10.07
N LEU A 34 -0.70 8.91 -9.10
CA LEU A 34 -1.00 9.33 -7.72
C LEU A 34 0.13 10.20 -7.15
N PHE A 35 1.38 9.77 -7.29
CA PHE A 35 2.53 10.49 -6.74
C PHE A 35 2.73 11.86 -7.39
N ASN A 36 2.53 11.97 -8.71
CA ASN A 36 2.58 13.26 -9.40
C ASN A 36 1.48 14.22 -8.90
N LEU A 37 0.28 13.70 -8.62
CA LEU A 37 -0.79 14.52 -8.03
C LEU A 37 -0.45 14.98 -6.61
N LEU A 38 0.07 14.09 -5.77
CA LEU A 38 0.47 14.44 -4.40
C LEU A 38 1.53 15.55 -4.42
N VAL A 39 2.57 15.42 -5.25
CA VAL A 39 3.61 16.44 -5.39
C VAL A 39 3.06 17.75 -5.96
N GLY A 40 2.20 17.69 -6.98
CA GLY A 40 1.66 18.90 -7.63
C GLY A 40 0.59 19.64 -6.83
N LEU A 41 -0.04 18.97 -5.87
CA LEU A 41 -1.14 19.52 -5.07
C LEU A 41 -0.77 19.77 -3.61
N ASP A 42 0.50 19.55 -3.23
CA ASP A 42 0.92 19.50 -1.82
C ASP A 42 0.02 18.55 -0.99
N GLY A 43 -0.28 17.40 -1.59
CA GLY A 43 -1.20 16.41 -1.08
C GLY A 43 -0.50 15.33 -0.27
N PHE A 44 -1.27 14.63 0.56
CA PHE A 44 -0.82 13.46 1.30
C PHE A 44 -1.73 12.26 1.04
N THR A 45 -1.24 11.06 1.33
CA THR A 45 -2.02 9.83 1.33
C THR A 45 -1.58 8.95 2.50
N VAL A 46 -2.49 8.10 2.98
CA VAL A 46 -2.19 7.09 3.99
C VAL A 46 -1.79 5.82 3.26
N SER A 47 -0.67 5.22 3.65
CA SER A 47 -0.15 3.99 3.04
C SER A 47 0.59 3.14 4.08
N THR A 48 1.12 1.98 3.66
CA THR A 48 1.94 1.09 4.51
C THR A 48 3.22 1.75 5.02
N GLY A 49 3.64 2.85 4.41
CA GLY A 49 4.86 3.58 4.78
C GLY A 49 6.15 2.98 4.24
N VAL A 50 6.11 1.79 3.65
CA VAL A 50 7.25 1.17 2.96
C VAL A 50 7.50 1.91 1.64
N LEU A 51 8.54 2.74 1.62
CA LEU A 51 8.89 3.58 0.48
C LEU A 51 10.38 3.40 0.14
N SER A 52 10.68 2.84 -1.03
CA SER A 52 12.07 2.77 -1.50
C SER A 52 12.54 4.16 -1.98
N PRO A 53 13.57 4.78 -1.36
CA PRO A 53 14.11 6.05 -1.82
C PRO A 53 14.66 5.97 -3.25
N ALA A 54 15.24 4.81 -3.61
CA ALA A 54 15.81 4.56 -4.93
C ALA A 54 14.78 4.68 -6.08
N LEU A 55 13.49 4.45 -5.80
CA LEU A 55 12.42 4.49 -6.81
C LEU A 55 11.63 5.80 -6.81
N ASN A 56 11.57 6.49 -5.67
CA ASN A 56 10.65 7.61 -5.48
C ASN A 56 11.36 8.98 -5.35
N GLY A 57 12.69 8.96 -5.16
CA GLY A 57 13.51 10.15 -4.91
C GLY A 57 13.11 10.87 -3.62
N ASP A 58 13.54 12.12 -3.48
CA ASP A 58 13.40 12.86 -2.21
C ASP A 58 12.13 13.73 -2.14
N ARG A 59 11.19 13.55 -3.08
CA ARG A 59 9.99 14.41 -3.20
C ARG A 59 8.82 13.93 -2.34
N ILE A 60 8.85 12.69 -1.88
CA ILE A 60 7.81 12.10 -1.03
C ILE A 60 8.50 11.47 0.16
N VAL A 61 7.99 11.76 1.35
CA VAL A 61 8.47 11.20 2.61
C VAL A 61 7.35 10.43 3.29
N SER A 62 7.71 9.29 3.89
CA SER A 62 6.81 8.52 4.76
C SER A 62 6.93 9.03 6.18
N ILE A 63 5.81 9.37 6.81
CA ILE A 63 5.75 9.86 8.19
C ILE A 63 4.85 8.91 8.99
N PRO A 64 5.30 8.41 10.16
CA PRO A 64 4.46 7.59 11.03
C PRO A 64 3.17 8.31 11.41
N LEU A 65 2.03 7.69 11.10
CA LEU A 65 0.72 8.18 11.48
C LEU A 65 0.42 7.81 12.94
N ARG A 66 0.02 8.77 13.76
CA ARG A 66 -0.44 8.51 15.13
C ARG A 66 -1.85 7.90 15.10
N SER A 67 -1.91 6.59 14.95
CA SER A 67 -3.14 5.80 14.93
C SER A 67 -2.91 4.45 15.62
N GLU A 68 -3.97 3.86 16.16
CA GLU A 68 -3.95 2.46 16.64
C GLU A 68 -4.20 1.46 15.50
N GLU A 69 -4.68 1.95 14.35
CA GLU A 69 -4.95 1.15 13.16
C GLU A 69 -3.67 0.62 12.53
N GLN A 70 -3.71 -0.63 12.06
CA GLN A 70 -2.56 -1.32 11.44
C GLN A 70 -2.88 -1.74 10.01
N ILE A 71 -1.89 -1.62 9.12
CA ILE A 71 -1.96 -2.17 7.77
C ILE A 71 -1.10 -3.42 7.72
N HIS A 72 -1.72 -4.58 7.47
CA HIS A 72 -1.02 -5.85 7.31
C HIS A 72 -0.69 -6.10 5.83
N VAL A 73 0.60 -6.18 5.52
CA VAL A 73 1.08 -6.60 4.20
C VAL A 73 1.39 -8.09 4.26
N VAL A 74 0.66 -8.88 3.46
CA VAL A 74 0.79 -10.34 3.44
C VAL A 74 0.96 -10.85 2.01
N TRP A 75 1.59 -12.00 1.88
CA TRP A 75 1.59 -12.77 0.63
C TRP A 75 0.75 -14.03 0.83
N ILE A 76 0.07 -14.47 -0.23
CA ILE A 76 -0.86 -15.60 -0.19
C ILE A 76 -0.31 -16.71 -1.08
N ALA A 77 -0.30 -17.93 -0.58
CA ALA A 77 0.01 -19.12 -1.36
C ALA A 77 -0.98 -20.25 -1.08
N GLN A 78 -1.09 -21.15 -2.05
CA GLN A 78 -1.89 -22.37 -1.91
C GLN A 78 -1.30 -23.24 -0.81
N ARG A 79 -2.13 -23.64 0.17
CA ARG A 79 -1.70 -24.42 1.36
C ARG A 79 -0.91 -25.68 1.03
N GLN A 80 -1.24 -26.34 -0.09
CA GLN A 80 -0.62 -27.58 -0.52
C GLN A 80 0.53 -27.38 -1.52
N ALA A 81 0.72 -26.14 -2.00
CA ALA A 81 1.83 -25.83 -2.89
C ALA A 81 3.10 -25.66 -2.07
N ARG A 82 4.15 -26.40 -2.45
CA ARG A 82 5.50 -26.10 -2.01
C ARG A 82 5.99 -24.91 -2.83
N LEU A 83 6.61 -23.94 -2.17
CA LEU A 83 7.28 -22.87 -2.89
C LEU A 83 8.38 -23.49 -3.78
N SER A 84 8.49 -22.97 -5.00
CA SER A 84 9.67 -23.27 -5.81
C SER A 84 10.89 -22.60 -5.18
N ARG A 85 12.08 -23.06 -5.55
CA ARG A 85 13.34 -22.41 -5.14
C ARG A 85 13.34 -20.91 -5.47
N GLN A 86 12.78 -20.53 -6.61
CA GLN A 86 12.66 -19.13 -7.02
C GLN A 86 11.68 -18.35 -6.14
N ALA A 87 10.56 -18.96 -5.76
CA ALA A 87 9.59 -18.33 -4.86
C ALA A 87 10.15 -18.16 -3.45
N GLU A 88 10.88 -19.17 -2.93
CA GLU A 88 11.59 -19.06 -1.65
C GLU A 88 12.62 -17.93 -1.67
N ALA A 89 13.43 -17.85 -2.74
CA ALA A 89 14.38 -16.77 -2.92
C ALA A 89 13.68 -15.40 -2.96
N TYR A 90 12.59 -15.27 -3.72
CA TYR A 90 11.83 -14.03 -3.80
C TYR A 90 11.26 -13.60 -2.43
N VAL A 91 10.71 -14.53 -1.65
CA VAL A 91 10.19 -14.23 -0.30
C VAL A 91 11.32 -13.83 0.64
N SER A 92 12.51 -14.43 0.52
CA SER A 92 13.69 -14.01 1.29
C SER A 92 14.07 -12.57 0.98
N GLU A 93 14.23 -12.22 -0.30
CA GLU A 93 14.56 -10.86 -0.74
C GLU A 93 13.50 -9.85 -0.29
N LEU A 94 12.21 -10.22 -0.37
CA LEU A 94 11.13 -9.37 0.11
C LEU A 94 11.25 -9.09 1.60
N ARG A 95 11.58 -10.09 2.41
CA ARG A 95 11.80 -9.92 3.87
C ARG A 95 12.97 -8.99 4.13
N ASP A 96 14.06 -9.12 3.39
CA ASP A 96 15.26 -8.30 3.57
C ASP A 96 14.98 -6.83 3.20
N VAL A 97 14.30 -6.57 2.08
CA VAL A 97 13.85 -5.22 1.71
C VAL A 97 12.95 -4.60 2.78
N ILE A 98 12.03 -5.37 3.38
CA ILE A 98 11.16 -4.86 4.45
C ILE A 98 11.98 -4.46 5.68
N ARG A 99 12.97 -5.28 6.07
CA ARG A 99 13.89 -4.97 7.19
C ARG A 99 14.74 -3.73 6.92
N GLU A 100 15.27 -3.58 5.72
CA GLU A 100 16.00 -2.37 5.31
C GLU A 100 15.15 -1.10 5.42
N ASN A 101 13.83 -1.22 5.30
CA ASN A 101 12.88 -0.12 5.48
C ASN A 101 12.43 0.06 6.95
N GLY A 102 13.04 -0.65 7.91
CA GLY A 102 12.81 -0.47 9.34
C GLY A 102 11.61 -1.23 9.90
N TYR A 103 11.10 -2.23 9.18
CA TYR A 103 9.99 -3.07 9.62
C TYR A 103 10.45 -4.51 9.81
N GLU A 104 10.00 -5.18 10.87
CA GLU A 104 10.29 -6.60 11.10
C GLU A 104 9.14 -7.48 10.61
N PRO A 105 9.35 -8.34 9.60
CA PRO A 105 8.32 -9.28 9.15
C PRO A 105 8.04 -10.34 10.21
N GLU A 106 6.77 -10.54 10.54
CA GLU A 106 6.34 -11.65 11.40
C GLU A 106 6.32 -12.98 10.62
N GLU A 107 6.74 -14.07 11.28
CA GLU A 107 6.55 -15.43 10.76
C GLU A 107 5.22 -15.98 11.28
N LEU A 108 4.27 -16.23 10.37
CA LEU A 108 2.97 -16.86 10.62
C LEU A 108 3.05 -18.40 10.52
#